data_AF-A0A1B7NUE7-F1
#
_entry.id   AF-A0A1B7NUE7-F1
#
_cell.length_a   1.000
_cell.length_b   1.000
_cell.length_c   1.000
_cell.angle_alpha   90.00
_cell.angle_beta   90.00
_cell.angle_gamma   90.00
#
_symmetry.space_group_name_H-M   'P 1'
#
loop_
_entity.id
_entity.type
_entity.pdbx_description
1 polymer ?
#
loop_
_entity_poly.entity_id
_entity_poly.type
_entity_poly.pdbx_seq_one_letter_code
_entity_poly.pdbx_strand_id
1 'polypeptide(L)'
;LLHTILDYPYPTIALLNGHTFGGACPLALAHDYRIMNSRRGFFSMPPVNIGVHFHGIGSLARLKLRPEVARRMLLEAHKWTGKEALADGIVDQIAEPEDMLNAAIDIARKWAPKAKMGVYSVLRQELWGEAARIFQSISYVHHRRTVLPPKVKI
;
A
#
# COMPACT_ATOMS: atom_id res chain seq x y z
N LEU A 1 -4.60 10.83 -0.11
CA LEU A 1 -3.80 9.95 -0.98
C LEU A 1 -4.23 8.49 -0.87
N LEU A 2 -4.15 7.82 0.30
CA LEU A 2 -4.52 6.39 0.42
C LEU A 2 -5.95 6.09 -0.06
N HIS A 3 -6.93 6.87 0.41
CA HIS A 3 -8.32 6.78 -0.05
C HIS A 3 -8.44 6.95 -1.56
N THR A 4 -7.77 7.96 -2.13
CA THR A 4 -7.77 8.26 -3.57
C THR A 4 -7.28 7.09 -4.41
N ILE A 5 -6.25 6.36 -3.95
CA ILE A 5 -5.74 5.19 -4.68
C ILE A 5 -6.72 4.02 -4.59
N LEU A 6 -7.27 3.76 -3.39
CA LEU A 6 -8.28 2.71 -3.21
C LEU A 6 -9.52 2.96 -4.05
N ASP A 7 -9.88 4.24 -4.25
CA ASP A 7 -11.04 4.66 -5.05
C ASP A 7 -10.73 4.84 -6.55
N TYR A 8 -9.49 4.62 -6.99
CA TYR A 8 -9.09 4.89 -8.37
C TYR A 8 -9.78 3.94 -9.37
N PRO A 9 -10.40 4.40 -10.47
CA PRO A 9 -11.24 3.55 -11.33
C PRO A 9 -10.49 2.46 -12.11
N TYR A 10 -9.16 2.57 -12.23
CA TYR A 10 -8.32 1.65 -13.01
C TYR A 10 -7.40 0.80 -12.11
N PRO A 11 -6.91 -0.36 -12.59
CA PRO A 11 -5.86 -1.12 -11.94
C PRO A 11 -4.63 -0.24 -11.65
N THR A 12 -4.05 -0.40 -10.47
CA THR A 12 -2.90 0.38 -10.00
C THR A 12 -1.73 -0.54 -9.67
N ILE A 13 -0.53 -0.13 -10.07
CA ILE A 13 0.71 -0.88 -9.85
C ILE A 13 1.71 0.01 -9.12
N ALA A 14 2.22 -0.44 -7.98
CA ALA A 14 3.30 0.22 -7.25
C ALA A 14 4.65 -0.39 -7.64
N LEU A 15 5.58 0.45 -8.10
CA LEU A 15 6.98 0.09 -8.31
C LEU A 15 7.81 0.48 -7.07
N LEU A 16 8.30 -0.53 -6.35
CA LEU A 16 9.08 -0.38 -5.12
C LEU A 16 10.58 -0.53 -5.45
N ASN A 17 11.16 0.53 -6.01
CA ASN A 17 12.53 0.55 -6.54
C ASN A 17 13.64 0.51 -5.47
N GLY A 18 13.29 0.67 -4.19
CA GLY A 18 14.22 0.71 -3.06
C GLY A 18 13.51 0.49 -1.72
N HIS A 19 13.99 1.14 -0.67
CA HIS A 19 13.43 1.00 0.68
C HIS A 19 11.99 1.52 0.75
N THR A 20 11.06 0.65 1.14
CA THR A 20 9.66 0.98 1.39
C THR A 20 9.42 0.92 2.90
N PHE A 21 9.50 2.07 3.57
CA PHE A 21 9.43 2.17 5.02
C PHE A 21 8.27 3.02 5.52
N GLY A 22 7.75 2.67 6.70
CA GLY A 22 6.79 3.49 7.44
C GLY A 22 5.55 3.81 6.59
N GLY A 23 5.27 5.11 6.37
CA GLY A 23 4.11 5.57 5.59
C GLY A 23 4.09 5.12 4.12
N ALA A 24 5.24 4.73 3.54
CA ALA A 24 5.28 4.15 2.20
C ALA A 24 4.66 2.73 2.15
N CYS A 25 4.60 2.02 3.28
CA CYS A 25 4.02 0.68 3.35
C CYS A 25 2.50 0.65 3.10
N PRO A 26 1.66 1.42 3.81
CA PRO A 26 0.24 1.49 3.50
C PRO A 26 -0.01 2.11 2.12
N LEU A 27 0.88 3.00 1.63
CA LEU A 27 0.79 3.52 0.27
C LEU A 27 1.02 2.42 -0.78
N ALA A 28 2.03 1.57 -0.61
CA ALA A 28 2.27 0.42 -1.46
C ALA A 28 1.08 -0.55 -1.42
N LEU A 29 0.62 -0.89 -0.22
CA LEU A 29 -0.53 -1.78 -0.03
C LEU A 29 -1.84 -1.19 -0.57
N ALA A 30 -1.97 0.14 -0.72
CA ALA A 30 -3.17 0.73 -1.33
C ALA A 30 -3.31 0.37 -2.82
N HIS A 31 -2.20 0.10 -3.52
CA HIS A 31 -2.21 -0.31 -4.92
C HIS A 31 -2.65 -1.78 -5.07
N ASP A 32 -3.22 -2.12 -6.23
CA ASP A 32 -3.64 -3.50 -6.52
C ASP A 32 -2.44 -4.44 -6.56
N TYR A 33 -1.43 -4.08 -7.37
CA TYR A 33 -0.23 -4.86 -7.59
C TYR A 33 1.02 -4.12 -7.09
N ARG A 34 2.00 -4.87 -6.63
CA ARG A 34 3.30 -4.35 -6.15
C ARG A 34 4.42 -5.14 -6.80
N ILE A 35 5.37 -4.42 -7.39
CA ILE A 35 6.61 -5.00 -7.94
C ILE A 35 7.77 -4.39 -7.17
N MET A 36 8.62 -5.24 -6.59
CA MET A 36 9.79 -4.79 -5.83
C MET A 36 11.09 -5.09 -6.54
N ASN A 37 12.08 -4.24 -6.29
CA ASN A 37 13.45 -4.46 -6.75
C ASN A 37 13.99 -5.80 -6.18
N SER A 38 14.51 -6.67 -7.07
CA SER A 38 15.05 -7.99 -6.70
C SER A 38 16.41 -7.93 -5.98
N ARG A 39 17.19 -6.87 -6.18
CA ARG A 39 18.58 -6.76 -5.71
C ARG A 39 18.75 -5.96 -4.44
N ARG A 40 17.94 -4.91 -4.25
CA ARG A 40 18.14 -3.96 -3.14
C ARG A 40 16.81 -3.44 -2.59
N GLY A 41 16.90 -2.85 -1.41
CA GLY A 41 15.75 -2.30 -0.71
C GLY A 41 15.19 -3.30 0.30
N PHE A 42 14.45 -2.75 1.26
CA PHE A 42 13.69 -3.54 2.22
C PHE A 42 12.28 -3.00 2.30
N PHE A 43 11.32 -3.87 2.56
CA PHE A 43 9.98 -3.49 2.99
C PHE A 43 9.92 -3.61 4.51
N SER A 44 9.51 -2.56 5.22
CA SER A 44 9.32 -2.62 6.67
C SER A 44 8.43 -1.51 7.18
N MET A 45 7.45 -1.86 7.99
CA MET A 45 6.59 -0.89 8.67
C MET A 45 6.92 -0.96 10.16
N PRO A 46 7.75 -0.05 10.72
CA PRO A 46 8.22 -0.18 12.11
C PRO A 46 7.55 0.78 13.11
N PRO A 47 6.21 1.02 13.11
CA PRO A 47 5.58 1.96 14.04
C PRO A 47 5.80 1.53 15.50
N VAL A 48 5.86 0.21 15.77
CA VAL A 48 6.15 -0.36 17.10
C VAL A 48 7.52 0.04 17.63
N ASN A 49 8.52 0.25 16.77
CA ASN A 49 9.87 0.66 17.20
C ASN A 49 9.96 2.15 17.54
N ILE A 50 9.03 2.97 17.03
CA ILE A 50 9.07 4.43 17.16
C ILE A 50 7.85 5.03 17.88
N GLY A 51 6.95 4.19 18.40
CA GLY A 51 5.76 4.63 19.15
C GLY A 51 4.75 5.40 18.30
N VAL A 52 4.69 5.18 16.99
CA VAL A 52 3.79 5.91 16.08
C VAL A 52 2.49 5.16 15.86
N HIS A 53 1.36 5.88 15.89
CA HIS A 53 0.05 5.32 15.56
C HIS A 53 -0.80 6.34 14.80
N PHE A 54 -1.62 5.84 13.86
CA PHE A 54 -2.75 6.58 13.32
C PHE A 54 -3.92 5.64 13.08
N HIS A 55 -5.14 6.16 13.09
CA HIS A 55 -6.34 5.36 12.89
C HIS A 55 -6.32 4.66 11.52
N GLY A 56 -6.39 3.32 11.51
CA GLY A 56 -6.33 2.53 10.28
C GLY A 56 -4.94 2.09 9.81
N ILE A 57 -3.87 2.36 10.58
CA ILE A 57 -2.48 2.01 10.22
C ILE A 57 -2.28 0.54 9.80
N GLY A 58 -3.00 -0.39 10.43
CA GLY A 58 -2.95 -1.82 10.13
C GLY A 58 -4.04 -2.35 9.20
N SER A 59 -4.97 -1.51 8.75
CA SER A 59 -6.17 -1.95 8.01
C SER A 59 -5.81 -2.68 6.71
N LEU A 60 -4.95 -2.09 5.87
CA LEU A 60 -4.50 -2.70 4.62
C LEU A 60 -3.62 -3.93 4.86
N ALA A 61 -2.77 -3.92 5.89
CA ALA A 61 -1.95 -5.10 6.21
C ALA A 61 -2.86 -6.30 6.57
N ARG A 62 -3.89 -6.07 7.38
CA ARG A 62 -4.88 -7.10 7.77
C ARG A 62 -5.72 -7.58 6.59
N LEU A 63 -6.13 -6.68 5.70
CA LEU A 63 -7.03 -7.00 4.59
C LEU A 63 -6.31 -7.63 3.38
N LYS A 64 -5.02 -7.34 3.18
CA LYS A 64 -4.27 -7.82 2.00
C LYS A 64 -3.26 -8.92 2.29
N LEU A 65 -2.80 -9.05 3.53
CA LEU A 65 -1.76 -10.00 3.87
C LEU A 65 -2.32 -11.13 4.73
N ARG A 66 -1.64 -12.27 4.71
CA ARG A 66 -1.94 -13.35 5.63
C ARG A 66 -1.77 -12.87 7.08
N PRO A 67 -2.60 -13.34 8.03
CA PRO A 67 -2.56 -12.87 9.42
C PRO A 67 -1.17 -12.90 10.06
N GLU A 68 -0.39 -13.94 9.80
CA GLU A 68 0.97 -14.12 10.29
C GLU A 68 1.96 -13.08 9.73
N VAL A 69 1.79 -12.69 8.45
CA VAL A 69 2.62 -11.66 7.81
C VAL A 69 2.23 -10.28 8.33
N ALA A 70 0.94 -10.00 8.48
CA ALA A 70 0.44 -8.75 9.07
C ALA A 70 0.94 -8.58 10.51
N ARG A 71 0.98 -9.66 11.31
CA ARG A 71 1.53 -9.69 12.67
C ARG A 71 3.03 -9.35 12.66
N ARG A 72 3.83 -10.02 11.82
CA ARG A 72 5.27 -9.73 11.66
C ARG A 72 5.50 -8.28 11.22
N MET A 73 4.62 -7.74 10.40
CA MET A 73 4.75 -6.37 9.89
C MET A 73 4.50 -5.35 11.00
N LEU A 74 3.37 -5.48 11.70
CA LEU A 74 2.93 -4.48 12.67
C LEU A 74 3.59 -4.60 14.03
N LEU A 75 3.80 -5.82 14.51
CA LEU A 75 4.23 -6.09 15.89
C LEU A 75 5.71 -6.45 16.02
N GLU A 76 6.35 -6.94 14.95
CA GLU A 76 7.77 -7.30 14.97
C GLU A 76 8.65 -6.33 14.17
N ALA A 77 8.05 -5.38 13.45
CA ALA A 77 8.77 -4.46 12.55
C ALA A 77 9.73 -5.19 11.60
N HIS A 78 9.34 -6.38 11.12
CA HIS A 78 10.20 -7.22 10.33
C HIS A 78 10.65 -6.50 9.04
N LYS A 79 11.88 -6.80 8.58
CA LYS A 79 12.47 -6.23 7.37
C LYS A 79 12.57 -7.31 6.31
N TRP A 80 11.74 -7.22 5.27
CA TRP A 80 11.77 -8.14 4.14
C TRP A 80 12.71 -7.63 3.05
N THR A 81 13.56 -8.51 2.53
CA THR A 81 14.16 -8.38 1.20
C THR A 81 13.10 -8.56 0.11
N GLY A 82 13.41 -8.22 -1.15
CA GLY A 82 12.49 -8.47 -2.27
C GLY A 82 12.04 -9.93 -2.39
N LYS A 83 12.98 -10.88 -2.21
CA LYS A 83 12.68 -12.32 -2.29
C LYS A 83 11.74 -12.79 -1.17
N GLU A 84 11.99 -12.35 0.07
CA GLU A 84 11.12 -12.69 1.20
C GLU A 84 9.74 -12.02 1.06
N ALA A 85 9.69 -10.77 0.60
CA ALA A 85 8.45 -10.07 0.36
C ALA A 85 7.58 -10.77 -0.70
N LEU A 86 8.20 -11.33 -1.74
CA LEU A 86 7.50 -12.14 -2.74
C LEU A 86 7.00 -13.45 -2.15
N ALA A 87 7.86 -14.17 -1.41
CA ALA A 87 7.50 -15.43 -0.78
C ALA A 87 6.35 -15.28 0.25
N ASP A 88 6.33 -14.16 0.97
CA ASP A 88 5.28 -13.85 1.95
C ASP A 88 4.03 -13.21 1.34
N GLY A 89 4.00 -12.95 0.03
CA GLY A 89 2.88 -12.33 -0.67
C GLY A 89 2.69 -10.84 -0.36
N ILE A 90 3.71 -10.17 0.17
CA ILE A 90 3.71 -8.72 0.35
C ILE A 90 3.78 -8.02 -1.00
N VAL A 91 4.50 -8.59 -1.96
CA VAL A 91 4.58 -8.10 -3.35
C VAL A 91 4.21 -9.22 -4.31
N ASP A 92 3.68 -8.84 -5.47
CA ASP A 92 3.17 -9.77 -6.47
C ASP A 92 4.28 -10.24 -7.43
N GLN A 93 5.34 -9.45 -7.58
CA GLN A 93 6.48 -9.75 -8.42
C GLN A 93 7.75 -9.06 -7.90
N ILE A 94 8.90 -9.62 -8.26
CA ILE A 94 10.19 -8.92 -8.19
C ILE A 94 10.81 -8.82 -9.58
N ALA A 95 11.55 -7.76 -9.82
CA ALA A 95 12.28 -7.57 -11.07
C ALA A 95 13.59 -6.82 -10.81
N GLU A 96 14.55 -7.04 -11.70
CA GLU A 96 15.78 -6.26 -11.76
C GLU A 96 15.46 -4.79 -12.06
N PRO A 97 16.21 -3.81 -11.50
CA PRO A 97 15.92 -2.39 -11.60
C PRO A 97 15.62 -1.92 -13.03
N GLU A 98 16.35 -2.46 -14.01
CA GLU A 98 16.27 -2.12 -15.43
C GLU A 98 15.00 -2.64 -16.09
N ASP A 99 14.41 -3.72 -15.56
CA ASP A 99 13.25 -4.41 -16.10
C ASP A 99 11.94 -4.07 -15.36
N MET A 100 12.03 -3.43 -14.19
CA MET A 100 10.86 -3.16 -13.33
C MET A 100 9.73 -2.43 -14.07
N LEU A 101 10.07 -1.43 -14.88
CA LEU A 101 9.06 -0.65 -15.61
C LEU A 101 8.36 -1.52 -16.68
N ASN A 102 9.12 -2.34 -17.40
CA ASN A 102 8.55 -3.26 -18.39
C ASN A 102 7.61 -4.27 -17.72
N ALA A 103 8.02 -4.84 -16.58
CA ALA A 103 7.17 -5.73 -15.80
C ALA A 103 5.85 -5.05 -15.35
N ALA A 104 5.89 -3.79 -14.91
CA ALA A 104 4.68 -3.04 -14.58
C ALA A 104 3.79 -2.79 -15.80
N ILE A 105 4.38 -2.45 -16.95
CA ILE A 105 3.63 -2.22 -18.20
C ILE A 105 2.95 -3.52 -18.65
N ASP A 106 3.59 -4.67 -18.48
CA ASP A 106 3.00 -5.96 -18.84
C ASP A 106 1.80 -6.30 -17.95
N ILE A 107 1.90 -6.07 -16.64
CA ILE A 107 0.75 -6.18 -15.71
C ILE A 107 -0.36 -5.20 -16.11
N ALA A 108 -0.01 -3.95 -16.40
CA ALA A 108 -0.97 -2.93 -16.80
C ALA A 108 -1.71 -3.31 -18.08
N ARG A 109 -1.00 -3.76 -19.12
CA ARG A 109 -1.60 -4.24 -20.38
C ARG A 109 -2.50 -5.44 -20.17
N LYS A 110 -2.09 -6.37 -19.30
CA LYS A 110 -2.89 -7.56 -18.97
C LYS A 110 -4.23 -7.20 -18.32
N TRP A 111 -4.24 -6.21 -17.43
CA TRP A 111 -5.43 -5.89 -16.63
C TRP A 111 -6.22 -4.66 -17.08
N ALA A 112 -5.65 -3.77 -17.91
CA ALA A 112 -6.35 -2.61 -18.45
C ALA A 112 -7.72 -2.94 -19.07
N PRO A 113 -7.91 -4.03 -19.84
CA PRO A 113 -9.23 -4.38 -20.39
C PRO A 113 -10.31 -4.61 -19.33
N LYS A 114 -9.94 -4.99 -18.09
CA LYS A 114 -10.89 -5.24 -16.99
C LYS A 114 -11.53 -3.95 -16.47
N ALA A 115 -10.94 -2.78 -16.73
CA ALA A 115 -11.51 -1.50 -16.35
C ALA A 115 -12.58 -0.97 -17.31
N LYS A 116 -12.70 -1.54 -18.53
CA LYS A 116 -13.56 -1.00 -19.60
C LYS A 116 -15.03 -0.85 -19.21
N MET A 117 -15.54 -1.75 -18.37
CA MET A 117 -16.94 -1.74 -17.93
C MET A 117 -17.19 -0.84 -16.71
N GLY A 118 -16.17 -0.15 -16.18
CA GLY A 118 -16.30 0.78 -15.05
C GLY A 118 -16.51 0.16 -13.67
N VAL A 119 -16.51 -1.17 -13.56
CA VAL A 119 -16.80 -1.88 -12.29
C VAL A 119 -15.56 -2.25 -11.48
N TYR A 120 -14.35 -1.95 -11.97
CA TYR A 120 -13.11 -2.40 -11.33
C TYR A 120 -12.95 -1.83 -9.91
N SER A 121 -13.10 -0.52 -9.74
CA SER A 121 -13.04 0.09 -8.41
C SER A 121 -14.17 -0.37 -7.51
N VAL A 122 -15.38 -0.58 -8.05
CA VAL A 122 -16.52 -1.11 -7.28
C VAL A 122 -16.19 -2.47 -6.66
N LEU A 123 -15.68 -3.41 -7.47
CA LEU A 123 -15.28 -4.73 -6.97
C LEU A 123 -14.05 -4.65 -6.05
N ARG A 124 -13.15 -3.68 -6.25
CA ARG A 124 -12.06 -3.41 -5.31
C ARG A 124 -12.59 -2.97 -3.94
N GLN A 125 -13.65 -2.17 -3.90
CA GLN A 125 -14.29 -1.74 -2.66
C GLN A 125 -14.95 -2.92 -1.92
N GLU A 126 -15.41 -3.96 -2.62
CA GLU A 126 -15.87 -5.20 -1.95
C GLU A 126 -14.74 -5.90 -1.17
N LEU A 127 -13.50 -5.81 -1.66
CA LEU A 127 -12.35 -6.38 -0.98
C LEU A 127 -11.82 -5.49 0.15
N TRP A 128 -11.66 -4.18 -0.11
CA TRP A 128 -10.90 -3.26 0.76
C TRP A 128 -11.65 -2.01 1.20
N GLY A 129 -12.98 -1.98 1.01
CA GLY A 129 -13.80 -0.80 1.31
C GLY A 129 -13.89 -0.44 2.78
N GLU A 130 -13.57 -1.37 3.68
CA GLU A 130 -13.31 -1.05 5.09
C GLU A 130 -12.13 -0.06 5.21
N ALA A 131 -10.97 -0.37 4.62
CA ALA A 131 -9.81 0.52 4.65
C ALA A 131 -10.09 1.84 3.91
N ALA A 132 -10.82 1.80 2.80
CA ALA A 132 -11.15 3.01 2.05
C ALA A 132 -11.97 4.00 2.89
N ARG A 133 -12.98 3.52 3.64
CA ARG A 133 -13.78 4.34 4.56
C ARG A 133 -12.97 4.88 5.73
N ILE A 134 -12.10 4.05 6.31
CA ILE A 134 -11.19 4.48 7.39
C ILE A 134 -10.27 5.61 6.91
N PHE A 135 -9.65 5.47 5.73
CA PHE A 135 -8.77 6.53 5.22
C PHE A 135 -9.53 7.76 4.74
N GLN A 136 -10.79 7.61 4.32
CA GLN A 136 -11.66 8.74 4.02
C GLN A 136 -11.94 9.56 5.28
N SER A 137 -12.24 8.91 6.41
CA SER A 137 -12.58 9.59 7.66
C SER A 137 -11.43 10.39 8.27
N ILE A 138 -10.18 10.04 7.97
CA ILE A 138 -8.99 10.79 8.40
C ILE A 138 -8.39 11.70 7.31
N SER A 139 -9.04 11.78 6.14
CA SER A 139 -8.56 12.60 5.02
C SER A 139 -8.88 14.07 5.24
N TYR A 140 -7.89 14.93 5.08
CA TYR A 140 -8.09 16.39 5.09
C TYR A 140 -9.06 16.88 4.00
N VAL A 141 -9.17 16.14 2.89
CA VAL A 141 -10.03 16.51 1.75
C VAL A 141 -11.50 16.15 2.01
N HIS A 142 -11.76 15.03 2.69
CA HIS A 142 -13.11 14.50 2.88
C HIS A 142 -13.67 14.74 4.29
N HIS A 143 -12.82 15.05 5.27
CA HIS A 143 -13.24 15.36 6.63
C HIS A 143 -13.16 16.87 6.91
N ARG A 144 -14.19 17.41 7.56
CA ARG A 144 -14.20 18.81 8.04
C ARG A 144 -13.17 18.99 9.15
N ARG A 145 -12.20 19.87 8.97
CA ARG A 145 -11.14 20.13 9.96
C ARG A 145 -11.76 20.59 11.30
N THR A 146 -11.67 19.76 12.35
CA THR A 146 -12.20 20.08 13.69
C THR A 146 -11.15 20.65 14.65
N VAL A 147 -9.87 20.57 14.30
CA VAL A 147 -8.75 21.10 15.09
C VAL A 147 -8.01 22.19 14.33
N LEU A 148 -7.90 23.36 14.97
CA LEU A 148 -7.07 24.48 14.54
C LEU A 148 -5.58 24.08 14.63
N PRO A 149 -4.72 24.59 13.74
CA PRO A 149 -3.29 24.32 13.84
C PRO A 149 -2.75 24.89 15.17
N PRO A 150 -1.79 24.22 15.82
CA PRO A 150 -1.14 24.77 17.01
C PRO A 150 -0.51 26.12 16.66
N LYS A 151 -0.84 27.17 17.43
CA LYS A 151 -0.33 28.54 17.24
C LYS A 151 1.15 28.71 17.65
N VAL A 152 1.90 27.61 17.77
CA VAL A 152 3.31 27.69 18.14
C VAL A 152 4.11 27.94 16.88
N LYS A 153 4.71 29.12 16.79
CA LYS A 153 5.77 29.40 15.82
C LYS A 153 7.01 28.61 16.25
N ILE A 154 7.46 27.70 15.39
CA ILE A 154 8.86 27.26 15.39
C ILE A 154 9.68 28.39 14.76
#